data_AF-A0A075AIP7-F1
#
_entry.id   AF-A0A075AIP7-F1
#
_cell.length_a   1.000
_cell.length_b   1.000
_cell.length_c   1.000
_cell.angle_alpha   90.00
_cell.angle_beta   90.00
_cell.angle_gamma   90.00
#
_symmetry.space_group_name_H-M   'P 1'
#
loop_
_entity.id
_entity.type
_entity.pdbx_description
1 polymer ?
#
loop_
_entity_poly.entity_id
_entity_poly.type
_entity_poly.pdbx_seq_one_letter_code
_entity_poly.pdbx_strand_id
1 'polypeptide(L)'
;MYKHFRRHALEDAEESARYGMECLFRFYSYGPEKRFRKAIFRDLQEEALREYDAGRLYGLEKIWAFLHYSRRKFEVEDRLQGLLDNRYRTSQDFRVNFQPPDGFFINKPGGARNLNQRVKPGPRISRPK
;
A
#
# COMPACT_ATOMS: atom_id res chain seq x y z
N MET A 1 -14.70 -2.93 -15.28
CA MET A 1 -13.31 -2.54 -14.97
C MET A 1 -12.93 -2.87 -13.52
N TYR A 2 -13.50 -2.22 -12.50
CA TYR A 2 -13.14 -2.45 -11.08
C TYR A 2 -13.21 -3.93 -10.62
N LYS A 3 -14.31 -4.63 -10.91
CA LYS A 3 -14.48 -6.05 -10.50
C LYS A 3 -13.39 -6.97 -11.07
N HIS A 4 -13.01 -6.77 -12.34
CA HIS A 4 -11.94 -7.54 -12.96
C HIS A 4 -10.58 -7.19 -12.36
N PHE A 5 -10.32 -5.90 -12.10
CA PHE A 5 -9.08 -5.48 -11.46
C PHE A 5 -8.93 -6.06 -10.05
N ARG A 6 -9.98 -6.00 -9.22
CA ARG A 6 -9.98 -6.64 -7.89
C ARG A 6 -9.71 -8.13 -8.00
N ARG A 7 -10.44 -8.84 -8.88
CA ARG A 7 -10.26 -10.29 -9.04
C ARG A 7 -8.83 -10.65 -9.44
N HIS A 8 -8.27 -10.01 -10.47
CA HIS A 8 -6.91 -10.29 -10.91
C HIS A 8 -5.87 -9.94 -9.85
N ALA A 9 -6.04 -8.84 -9.12
CA ALA A 9 -5.16 -8.51 -8.01
C ALA A 9 -5.16 -9.59 -6.92
N LEU A 10 -6.31 -10.20 -6.63
CA LEU A 10 -6.43 -11.29 -5.66
C LEU A 10 -5.80 -12.59 -6.16
N GLU A 11 -6.06 -12.96 -7.41
CA GLU A 11 -5.45 -14.12 -8.08
C GLU A 11 -3.91 -13.99 -8.05
N ASP A 12 -3.38 -12.83 -8.47
CA ASP A 12 -1.94 -12.55 -8.46
C ASP A 12 -1.34 -12.63 -7.04
N ALA A 13 -2.07 -12.14 -6.02
CA ALA A 13 -1.59 -12.16 -4.64
C ALA A 13 -1.50 -13.56 -4.04
N GLU A 14 -2.34 -14.50 -4.50
CA GLU A 14 -2.24 -15.93 -4.13
C GLU A 14 -0.95 -16.55 -4.70
N GLU A 15 -0.50 -16.07 -5.86
CA GLU A 15 0.79 -16.45 -6.47
C GLU A 15 1.98 -15.61 -5.98
N SER A 16 1.83 -14.87 -4.88
CA SER A 16 2.84 -13.94 -4.34
C SER A 16 3.22 -12.76 -5.27
N ALA A 17 2.47 -12.51 -6.34
CA ALA A 17 2.60 -11.32 -7.18
C ALA A 17 1.82 -10.15 -6.58
N ARG A 18 2.49 -9.36 -5.72
CA ARG A 18 1.81 -8.40 -4.83
C ARG A 18 1.48 -7.04 -5.44
N TYR A 19 2.05 -6.72 -6.61
CA TYR A 19 1.92 -5.39 -7.21
C TYR A 19 0.46 -5.03 -7.52
N GLY A 20 -0.35 -6.00 -7.95
CA GLY A 20 -1.78 -5.82 -8.20
C GLY A 20 -2.54 -5.38 -6.94
N MET A 21 -2.33 -6.09 -5.82
CA MET A 21 -2.97 -5.75 -4.54
C MET A 21 -2.52 -4.39 -4.00
N GLU A 22 -1.24 -4.06 -4.12
CA GLU A 22 -0.78 -2.73 -3.72
C GLU A 22 -1.43 -1.62 -4.54
N CYS A 23 -1.55 -1.82 -5.85
CA CYS A 23 -2.26 -0.90 -6.73
C CYS A 23 -3.75 -0.78 -6.35
N LEU A 24 -4.37 -1.88 -5.94
CA LEU A 24 -5.76 -1.89 -5.46
C LEU A 24 -5.92 -1.06 -4.18
N PHE A 25 -5.03 -1.22 -3.20
CA PHE A 25 -5.06 -0.39 -1.98
C PHE A 25 -4.74 1.09 -2.24
N ARG A 26 -3.82 1.40 -3.17
CA ARG A 26 -3.57 2.78 -3.61
C ARG A 26 -4.82 3.38 -4.25
N PHE A 27 -5.49 2.63 -5.13
CA PHE A 27 -6.76 3.04 -5.73
C PHE A 27 -7.82 3.34 -4.68
N TYR A 28 -7.94 2.51 -3.65
CA TYR A 28 -8.87 2.73 -2.55
C TYR A 28 -8.53 3.93 -1.66
N SER A 29 -7.25 4.25 -1.49
CA SER A 29 -6.84 5.37 -0.63
C SER A 29 -7.07 6.73 -1.32
N TYR A 30 -6.78 6.83 -2.62
CA TYR A 30 -6.83 8.09 -3.36
C TYR A 30 -8.10 8.28 -4.21
N GLY A 31 -8.73 7.19 -4.64
CA GLY A 31 -9.88 7.21 -5.55
C GLY A 31 -11.21 7.72 -4.96
N PRO A 32 -11.55 7.49 -3.67
CA PRO A 32 -12.87 7.82 -3.15
C PRO A 32 -13.09 9.30 -2.85
N GLU A 33 -12.05 10.14 -2.82
CA GLU A 33 -12.16 11.53 -2.37
C GLU A 33 -13.15 12.37 -3.21
N LYS A 34 -13.31 12.06 -4.51
CA LYS A 34 -14.26 12.75 -5.39
C LYS A 34 -15.65 12.11 -5.45
N ARG A 35 -15.76 10.78 -5.34
CA ARG A 35 -17.04 10.03 -5.37
C ARG A 35 -16.95 8.77 -4.51
N PHE A 36 -17.20 8.94 -3.22
CA PHE A 36 -17.24 7.82 -2.29
C PHE A 36 -18.33 6.81 -2.67
N ARG A 37 -17.98 5.53 -2.73
CA ARG A 37 -18.89 4.42 -3.01
C ARG A 37 -18.82 3.41 -1.86
N LYS A 38 -19.92 3.27 -1.12
CA LYS A 38 -20.02 2.35 0.03
C LYS A 38 -19.58 0.92 -0.32
N ALA A 39 -19.99 0.41 -1.48
CA ALA A 39 -19.60 -0.93 -1.92
C ALA A 39 -18.07 -1.10 -2.07
N ILE A 40 -17.38 -0.10 -2.62
CA ILE A 40 -15.92 -0.13 -2.78
C ILE A 40 -15.23 -0.08 -1.41
N PHE A 41 -15.76 0.73 -0.50
CA PHE A 41 -15.22 0.82 0.85
C PHE A 41 -15.43 -0.47 1.66
N ARG A 42 -16.58 -1.14 1.50
CA ARG A 42 -16.80 -2.46 2.10
C ARG A 42 -15.80 -3.49 1.58
N ASP A 43 -15.65 -3.58 0.25
CA ASP A 43 -14.69 -4.48 -0.38
C ASP A 43 -13.24 -4.20 0.11
N LEU A 44 -12.87 -2.92 0.30
CA LEU A 44 -11.57 -2.54 0.89
C LEU A 44 -11.39 -3.10 2.32
N GLN A 45 -12.41 -3.00 3.17
CA GLN A 45 -12.35 -3.48 4.55
C GLN A 45 -12.19 -4.99 4.61
N GLU A 46 -12.93 -5.72 3.78
CA GLU A 46 -12.81 -7.18 3.64
C GLU A 46 -11.39 -7.59 3.24
N GLU A 47 -10.83 -6.98 2.19
CA GLU A 47 -9.48 -7.34 1.71
C GLU A 47 -8.38 -6.95 2.70
N ALA A 48 -8.53 -5.83 3.42
CA ALA A 48 -7.54 -5.43 4.43
C ALA A 48 -7.53 -6.39 5.62
N LEU A 49 -8.70 -6.88 6.05
CA LEU A 49 -8.78 -7.91 7.09
C LEU A 49 -8.19 -9.23 6.62
N ARG A 50 -8.44 -9.63 5.36
CA ARG A 50 -7.84 -10.84 4.77
C ARG A 50 -6.30 -10.74 4.72
N GLU A 51 -5.76 -9.60 4.30
CA GLU A 51 -4.31 -9.34 4.33
C GLU A 51 -3.75 -9.36 5.76
N TYR A 52 -4.48 -8.77 6.70
CA TYR A 52 -4.10 -8.76 8.11
C TYR A 52 -4.01 -10.18 8.68
N ASP A 53 -5.00 -11.02 8.39
CA ASP A 53 -5.03 -12.43 8.81
C ASP A 53 -3.89 -13.24 8.16
N ALA A 54 -3.44 -12.85 6.98
CA ALA A 54 -2.26 -13.38 6.32
C ALA A 54 -0.93 -12.76 6.82
N GLY A 55 -0.96 -11.94 7.87
CA GLY A 55 0.22 -11.33 8.50
C GLY A 55 0.74 -10.07 7.81
N ARG A 56 -0.05 -9.45 6.94
CA ARG A 56 0.36 -8.30 6.12
C ARG A 56 -0.36 -7.02 6.56
N LEU A 57 0.41 -5.95 6.79
CA LEU A 57 -0.11 -4.69 7.35
C LEU A 57 -0.41 -3.60 6.31
N TYR A 58 -0.05 -3.80 5.03
CA TYR A 58 -0.15 -2.76 4.01
C TYR A 58 -1.59 -2.28 3.79
N GLY A 59 -2.54 -3.21 3.69
CA GLY A 59 -3.96 -2.86 3.54
C GLY A 59 -4.50 -2.09 4.75
N LEU A 60 -4.15 -2.55 5.96
CA LEU A 60 -4.55 -1.92 7.21
C LEU A 60 -4.00 -0.49 7.35
N GLU A 61 -2.73 -0.27 6.99
CA GLU A 61 -2.10 1.06 6.94
C GLU A 61 -2.87 2.00 6.00
N LYS A 62 -3.28 1.50 4.83
CA LYS A 62 -3.99 2.30 3.83
C LYS A 62 -5.40 2.68 4.29
N ILE A 63 -6.10 1.79 5.00
CA ILE A 63 -7.36 2.14 5.67
C ILE A 63 -7.12 3.19 6.75
N TRP A 64 -6.12 3.00 7.63
CA TRP A 64 -5.81 3.97 8.66
C TRP A 64 -5.52 5.34 8.08
N ALA A 65 -4.70 5.42 7.03
CA ALA A 65 -4.39 6.67 6.34
C ALA A 65 -5.66 7.30 5.73
N PHE A 66 -6.49 6.50 5.07
CA PHE A 66 -7.76 6.97 4.52
C PHE A 66 -8.67 7.58 5.61
N LEU A 67 -8.83 6.91 6.75
CA LEU A 67 -9.64 7.40 7.86
C LEU A 67 -9.03 8.62 8.55
N HIS A 68 -7.71 8.62 8.74
CA HIS A 68 -6.98 9.69 9.42
C HIS A 68 -6.96 11.00 8.62
N TYR A 69 -6.78 10.91 7.30
CA TYR A 69 -6.76 12.09 6.42
C TYR A 69 -8.15 12.45 5.87
N SER A 70 -9.12 11.54 5.96
CA SER A 70 -10.50 11.85 5.62
C SER A 70 -11.08 12.88 6.57
N ARG A 71 -11.73 13.90 5.99
CA ARG A 71 -12.54 14.87 6.75
C ARG A 71 -13.95 14.36 7.08
N ARG A 72 -14.27 13.12 6.71
CA ARG A 72 -15.58 12.48 6.85
C ARG A 72 -15.49 11.26 7.76
N LYS A 73 -16.55 11.03 8.54
CA LYS A 73 -16.73 9.80 9.29
C LYS A 73 -17.29 8.71 8.37
N PHE A 74 -16.72 7.51 8.45
CA PHE A 74 -17.16 6.34 7.71
C PHE A 74 -17.57 5.24 8.70
N GLU A 75 -18.53 4.42 8.29
CA GLU A 75 -18.90 3.20 9.02
C GLU A 75 -17.83 2.14 8.75
N VAL A 76 -17.11 1.77 9.81
CA VAL A 76 -16.02 0.79 9.78
C VAL A 76 -16.48 -0.48 10.50
N GLU A 77 -16.09 -1.64 10.00
CA GLU A 77 -16.34 -2.95 10.60
C GLU A 77 -15.78 -3.00 12.03
N ASP A 78 -16.54 -3.53 12.99
CA ASP A 78 -16.18 -3.50 14.42
C ASP A 78 -14.80 -4.12 14.70
N ARG A 79 -14.48 -5.22 14.01
CA ARG A 79 -13.18 -5.89 14.10
C ARG A 79 -12.04 -4.96 13.67
N LEU A 80 -12.23 -4.27 12.56
CA LEU A 80 -11.26 -3.37 11.97
C LEU A 80 -11.09 -2.12 12.84
N GLN A 81 -12.20 -1.54 13.31
CA GLN A 81 -12.20 -0.42 14.25
C GLN A 81 -11.43 -0.80 15.54
N GLY A 82 -11.68 -1.98 16.11
CA GLY A 82 -10.96 -2.47 17.28
C GLY A 82 -9.45 -2.62 17.05
N LEU A 83 -9.01 -3.01 15.86
CA LEU A 83 -7.58 -3.08 15.52
C LEU A 83 -6.95 -1.68 15.46
N LEU A 84 -7.61 -0.73 14.83
CA LEU A 84 -7.13 0.64 14.69
C LEU A 84 -7.11 1.39 16.03
N ASP A 85 -8.09 1.16 16.90
CA ASP A 85 -8.19 1.85 18.19
C ASP A 85 -7.26 1.27 19.26
N ASN A 86 -6.93 -0.03 19.18
CA ASN A 86 -6.16 -0.69 20.26
C ASN A 86 -4.71 -0.99 19.88
N ARG A 87 -4.45 -1.34 18.62
CA ARG A 87 -3.14 -1.88 18.18
C ARG A 87 -2.40 -0.95 17.25
N TYR A 88 -3.11 -0.21 16.39
CA TYR A 88 -2.50 0.57 15.31
C TYR A 88 -3.01 2.01 15.28
N ARG A 89 -2.52 2.83 16.22
CA ARG A 89 -2.98 4.21 16.41
C ARG A 89 -2.21 5.21 15.56
N THR A 90 -0.94 4.90 15.25
CA THR A 90 -0.02 5.82 14.61
C THR A 90 0.59 5.23 13.33
N SER A 91 1.03 6.11 12.42
CA SER A 91 1.71 5.68 11.19
C SER A 91 2.97 4.85 11.44
N GLN A 92 3.60 4.99 12.62
CA GLN A 92 4.79 4.26 13.00
C GLN A 92 4.48 2.77 13.26
N ASP A 93 3.28 2.44 13.74
CA ASP A 93 2.85 1.08 14.08
C ASP A 93 2.81 0.16 12.85
N PHE A 94 2.71 0.74 11.65
CA PHE A 94 2.67 0.01 10.38
C PHE A 94 4.04 -0.15 9.71
N ARG A 95 5.09 0.51 10.22
CA ARG A 95 6.41 0.56 9.55
C ARG A 95 7.27 -0.70 9.76
N VAL A 96 6.75 -1.72 10.43
CA VAL A 96 7.54 -2.90 10.85
C VAL A 96 8.09 -3.69 9.65
N ASN A 97 7.45 -3.64 8.46
CA ASN A 97 7.85 -4.46 7.30
C ASN A 97 7.74 -3.75 5.94
N PHE A 98 7.87 -2.42 5.88
CA PHE A 98 7.83 -1.72 4.58
C PHE A 98 9.12 -1.96 3.80
N GLN A 99 9.09 -2.91 2.87
CA GLN A 99 9.99 -2.93 1.72
C GLN A 99 9.34 -2.08 0.63
N PRO A 100 9.85 -0.86 0.34
CA PRO A 100 9.38 -0.13 -0.82
C PRO A 100 9.64 -0.98 -2.07
N PRO A 101 8.69 -1.07 -3.01
CA PRO A 101 8.99 -1.54 -4.35
C PRO A 101 10.13 -0.70 -4.94
N ASP A 102 11.02 -1.33 -5.71
CA ASP A 102 12.10 -0.62 -6.41
C ASP A 102 11.50 0.54 -7.23
N GLY A 103 11.93 1.78 -6.93
CA GLY A 103 11.42 3.01 -7.53
C GLY A 103 10.54 3.89 -6.62
N PHE A 104 10.21 3.45 -5.40
CA PHE A 104 9.43 4.26 -4.46
C PHE A 104 10.34 5.04 -3.50
N PHE A 105 10.58 6.33 -3.80
CA PHE A 105 11.35 7.21 -2.92
C PHE A 105 10.55 7.59 -1.66
N ILE A 106 10.73 6.85 -0.57
CA ILE A 106 10.50 7.39 0.77
C ILE A 106 11.85 7.84 1.32
N ASN A 107 12.01 9.14 1.57
CA ASN A 107 13.12 9.64 2.39
C ASN A 107 12.97 9.05 3.79
N LYS A 108 13.72 7.98 4.08
CA LYS A 108 13.84 7.39 5.41
C LYS A 108 14.72 8.33 6.24
N PRO A 109 14.22 8.99 7.31
CA PRO A 109 15.11 9.70 8.21
C PRO A 109 15.92 8.64 8.97
N GLY A 110 17.20 8.50 8.63
CA GLY A 110 18.13 7.57 9.29
C GLY A 110 18.83 6.55 8.38
N GLY A 111 18.63 6.57 7.06
CA GLY A 111 19.40 5.74 6.13
C GLY A 111 20.64 6.47 5.62
N ALA A 112 21.74 6.45 6.36
CA ALA A 112 23.04 6.84 5.82
C ALA A 112 23.39 5.91 4.64
N ARG A 113 23.15 6.35 3.40
CA ARG A 113 23.66 5.66 2.22
C ARG A 113 25.17 5.89 2.20
N ASN A 114 25.93 4.81 2.40
CA ASN A 114 27.37 4.82 2.21
C ASN A 114 27.65 5.02 0.70
N LEU A 115 27.96 6.26 0.32
CA LEU A 115 28.24 6.69 -1.04
C LEU A 115 29.64 6.20 -1.45
N ASN A 116 29.86 4.88 -1.53
CA ASN A 116 31.15 4.34 -1.98
C ASN A 116 31.07 3.05 -2.79
N GLN A 117 29.92 2.73 -3.37
CA GLN A 117 29.89 1.77 -4.49
C GLN A 117 30.03 2.54 -5.81
N ARG A 118 31.30 2.70 -6.23
CA ARG A 118 31.68 3.10 -7.59
C ARG A 118 31.07 2.09 -8.57
N VAL A 119 29.96 2.44 -9.22
CA VAL A 119 29.54 1.80 -10.46
C VAL A 119 30.58 2.18 -11.51
N LYS A 120 31.32 1.20 -12.03
CA LYS A 120 32.29 1.44 -13.11
C LYS A 120 31.52 1.87 -14.36
N PRO A 121 31.90 2.97 -15.04
CA PRO A 121 31.23 3.38 -16.26
C PRO A 121 31.42 2.31 -17.35
N GLY A 122 30.31 1.86 -17.94
CA GLY A 122 30.31 0.96 -19.08
C GLY A 122 30.93 1.59 -20.34
N PRO A 123 31.22 0.79 -21.38
CA PRO A 123 31.94 1.26 -22.56
C PRO A 123 31.11 2.30 -23.32
N ARG A 124 31.77 3.41 -23.70
CA ARG A 124 31.18 4.51 -24.46
C ARG A 124 31.05 4.07 -25.93
N ILE A 125 29.82 3.80 -26.37
CA ILE A 125 29.52 3.52 -27.78
C ILE A 125 29.65 4.84 -28.56
N SER A 126 30.61 4.89 -29.49
CA SER A 126 30.78 5.99 -30.45
C SER A 126 29.64 5.98 -31.46
N ARG A 127 28.94 7.11 -31.61
CA ARG A 127 27.98 7.31 -32.71
C ARG A 127 28.76 7.51 -34.03
N PRO A 128 28.38 6.85 -35.14
CA PRO A 128 28.97 7.12 -36.44
C PRO A 128 28.50 8.47 -36.99
N LYS A 129 29.33 9.05 -37.88
CA LYS A 129 29.16 10.36 -38.52
C LYS A 129 27.97 10.41 -39.47
#